data_AF-A0A2E1XJG9-F1
#
_entry.id   AF-A0A2E1XJG9-F1
#
_cell.length_a   1.000
_cell.length_b   1.000
_cell.length_c   1.000
_cell.angle_alpha   90.00
_cell.angle_beta   90.00
_cell.angle_gamma   90.00
#
_symmetry.space_group_name_H-M   'P 1'
#
loop_
_entity.id
_entity.type
_entity.pdbx_description
1 polymer ?
#
loop_
_entity_poly.entity_id
_entity_poly.type
_entity_poly.pdbx_seq_one_letter_code
_entity_poly.pdbx_strand_id
1 'polypeptide(L)'
;MPSYISPFDECFLKLGRAARLAAENHPGLDSADITDMLARAVFSGAFDPSPIDMCDKVARVAPQNWLHAPIEMPPAQLTPAQRKLSPKPQQYFGANRMTIASVMESLDALPGEASQWHDLLHDIARPEGQEEAFAALTKIPFDHYPKAGRRYLEEIYVPRDKLRRWFTLRQIPLPPFLEEDGCAKLVANLEKVRQLDSLQSTRGRPQKAAWRNITKALLELRTENPNLPKKLLAYEAWKRAAGEFDESDLPSVATIQRKIGEILRSKGH
;
A
#
# COMPACT_ATOMS: atom_id res chain seq x y z
N MET A 1 -4.53 -5.58 1.67
CA MET A 1 -3.45 -6.42 1.12
C MET A 1 -2.27 -6.38 2.08
N PRO A 2 -1.53 -7.48 2.29
CA PRO A 2 -0.30 -7.44 3.08
C PRO A 2 0.66 -6.47 2.40
N SER A 3 1.17 -5.51 3.15
CA SER A 3 2.14 -4.53 2.68
C SER A 3 3.43 -4.71 3.45
N TYR A 4 4.55 -4.84 2.74
CA TYR A 4 5.85 -4.74 3.40
C TYR A 4 6.15 -3.26 3.61
N ILE A 5 6.06 -2.80 4.85
CA ILE A 5 6.57 -1.50 5.25
C ILE A 5 7.95 -1.76 5.83
N SER A 6 8.97 -1.25 5.14
CA SER A 6 10.31 -1.24 5.70
C SER A 6 10.29 -0.37 6.96
N PRO A 7 10.94 -0.78 8.07
CA PRO A 7 11.15 0.11 9.21
C PRO A 7 11.99 1.36 8.85
N PHE A 8 12.63 1.36 7.67
CA PHE A 8 13.34 2.48 7.07
C PHE A 8 12.54 3.24 6.01
N ASP A 9 11.26 2.91 5.81
CA ASP A 9 10.41 3.68 4.92
C ASP A 9 10.13 5.04 5.56
N GLU A 10 10.73 6.08 5.00
CA GLU A 10 10.60 7.46 5.48
C GLU A 10 9.18 7.98 5.33
N CYS A 11 8.28 7.28 4.63
CA CYS A 11 6.90 7.71 4.40
C CYS A 11 5.91 7.27 5.44
N PHE A 12 6.33 6.42 6.36
CA PHE A 12 5.49 5.94 7.44
C PHE A 12 6.15 6.21 8.79
N LEU A 13 5.34 6.54 9.77
CA LEU A 13 5.76 6.67 11.16
C LEU A 13 4.83 5.86 12.05
N LYS A 14 5.38 5.22 13.07
CA LYS A 14 4.57 4.65 14.15
C LYS A 14 3.86 5.77 14.89
N LEU A 15 2.59 5.58 15.27
CA LEU A 15 1.81 6.59 16.01
C LEU A 15 2.50 7.01 17.30
N GLY A 16 3.05 6.06 18.07
CA GLY A 16 3.77 6.38 19.31
C GLY A 16 5.04 7.20 19.06
N ARG A 17 5.73 6.96 17.94
CA ARG A 17 6.90 7.78 17.55
C ARG A 17 6.49 9.18 17.09
N ALA A 18 5.41 9.27 16.30
CA ALA A 18 4.87 10.55 15.87
C ALA A 18 4.45 11.42 17.05
N ALA A 19 3.80 10.83 18.06
CA ALA A 19 3.41 11.53 19.28
C ALA A 19 4.61 12.09 20.06
N ARG A 20 5.66 11.27 20.27
CA ARG A 20 6.89 11.71 20.97
C ARG A 20 7.58 12.86 20.24
N LEU A 21 7.77 12.73 18.93
CA LEU A 21 8.39 13.77 18.12
C LEU A 21 7.55 15.05 18.09
N ALA A 22 6.22 14.92 18.07
CA ALA A 22 5.35 16.09 18.14
C ALA A 22 5.43 16.77 19.52
N ALA A 23 5.48 16.02 20.62
CA ALA A 23 5.57 16.57 21.97
C ALA A 23 6.85 17.38 22.18
N GLU A 24 7.97 16.93 21.60
CA GLU A 24 9.24 17.67 21.60
C GLU A 24 9.14 19.06 20.93
N ASN A 25 8.16 19.25 20.04
CA ASN A 25 7.97 20.47 19.24
C ASN A 25 6.74 21.30 19.67
N HIS A 26 5.98 20.84 20.68
CA HIS A 26 4.78 21.51 21.18
C HIS A 26 4.88 21.78 22.68
N PRO A 27 5.36 22.97 23.08
CA PRO A 27 5.43 23.34 24.50
C PRO A 27 4.04 23.26 25.15
N GLY A 28 3.92 22.46 26.21
CA GLY A 28 2.69 22.31 26.98
C GLY A 28 1.81 21.10 26.64
N LEU A 29 2.22 20.28 25.66
CA LEU A 29 1.64 18.95 25.44
C LEU A 29 2.70 17.89 25.68
N ASP A 30 2.35 16.86 26.45
CA ASP A 30 3.23 15.70 26.59
C ASP A 30 2.95 14.64 25.49
N SER A 31 3.79 13.61 25.46
CA SER A 31 3.62 12.54 24.48
C SER A 31 2.33 11.74 24.69
N ALA A 32 1.81 11.69 25.92
CA ALA A 32 0.57 10.97 26.23
C ALA A 32 -0.64 11.74 25.70
N ASP A 33 -0.67 13.06 25.86
CA ASP A 33 -1.70 13.95 25.32
C ASP A 33 -1.81 13.82 23.80
N ILE A 34 -0.67 13.85 23.10
CA ILE A 34 -0.67 13.73 21.64
C ILE A 34 -1.05 12.31 21.22
N THR A 35 -0.62 11.29 21.96
CA THR A 35 -1.03 9.90 21.67
C THR A 35 -2.53 9.73 21.84
N ASP A 36 -3.13 10.34 22.87
CA ASP A 36 -4.58 10.37 23.07
C ASP A 36 -5.29 11.03 21.89
N MET A 37 -4.83 12.21 21.46
CA MET A 37 -5.39 12.90 20.28
C MET A 37 -5.31 12.04 19.01
N LEU A 38 -4.18 11.38 18.77
CA LEU A 38 -3.98 10.52 17.61
C LEU A 38 -4.83 9.24 17.69
N ALA A 39 -4.97 8.64 18.87
CA ALA A 39 -5.85 7.48 19.08
C ALA A 39 -7.32 7.84 18.80
N ARG A 40 -7.78 9.00 19.28
CA ARG A 40 -9.12 9.52 18.93
C ARG A 40 -9.24 9.76 17.44
N ALA A 41 -8.20 10.28 16.78
CA ALA A 41 -8.20 10.49 15.35
C ALA A 41 -8.37 9.16 14.58
N VAL A 42 -7.70 8.09 15.01
CA VAL A 42 -7.87 6.74 14.45
C VAL A 42 -9.33 6.30 14.51
N PHE A 43 -9.96 6.33 15.69
CA PHE A 43 -11.34 5.83 15.85
C PHE A 43 -12.39 6.77 15.25
N SER A 44 -12.10 8.07 15.12
CA SER A 44 -12.97 9.00 14.37
C SER A 44 -12.93 8.77 12.85
N GLY A 45 -12.04 7.90 12.36
CA GLY A 45 -11.85 7.66 10.93
C GLY A 45 -11.07 8.76 10.21
N ALA A 46 -10.40 9.66 10.93
CA ALA A 46 -9.67 10.78 10.33
C ALA A 46 -8.51 10.34 9.41
N PHE A 47 -8.03 9.10 9.60
CA PHE A 47 -7.00 8.48 8.78
C PHE A 47 -7.52 7.40 7.84
N ASP A 48 -8.84 7.20 7.75
CA ASP A 48 -9.42 6.25 6.80
C ASP A 48 -9.24 6.77 5.35
N PRO A 49 -9.29 5.89 4.33
CA PRO A 49 -9.22 6.32 2.94
C PRO A 49 -10.46 7.13 2.55
N SER A 50 -10.31 8.14 1.69
CA SER A 50 -11.45 8.91 1.20
C SER A 50 -12.40 8.02 0.39
N PRO A 51 -13.73 8.25 0.44
CA PRO A 51 -14.67 7.56 -0.45
C PRO A 51 -14.29 7.66 -1.94
N ILE A 52 -13.65 8.78 -2.33
CA ILE A 52 -13.16 8.99 -3.70
C ILE A 52 -12.01 8.03 -4.02
N ASP A 53 -11.05 7.87 -3.10
CA ASP A 53 -9.92 6.95 -3.25
C ASP A 53 -10.38 5.48 -3.29
N MET A 54 -11.51 5.16 -2.68
CA MET A 54 -12.08 3.81 -2.68
C MET A 54 -12.71 3.43 -4.03
N CYS A 55 -13.14 4.41 -4.83
CA CYS A 55 -13.69 4.20 -6.16
C CYS A 55 -12.59 3.92 -7.21
N ASP A 56 -11.39 4.48 -7.02
CA ASP A 56 -10.24 4.20 -7.87
C ASP A 56 -9.51 2.94 -7.38
N LYS A 57 -9.43 1.93 -8.26
CA LYS A 57 -8.76 0.66 -7.96
C LYS A 57 -7.28 0.84 -7.64
N VAL A 58 -6.62 1.83 -8.24
CA VAL A 58 -5.19 2.12 -8.02
C VAL A 58 -5.02 2.77 -6.65
N ALA A 59 -5.81 3.81 -6.35
CA ALA A 59 -5.78 4.48 -5.05
C ALA A 59 -6.15 3.52 -3.92
N ARG A 60 -7.13 2.63 -4.12
CA ARG A 60 -7.53 1.63 -3.12
C ARG A 60 -6.41 0.68 -2.71
N VAL A 61 -5.49 0.33 -3.61
CA VAL A 61 -4.37 -0.57 -3.29
C VAL A 61 -3.10 0.17 -2.87
N ALA A 62 -3.11 1.50 -2.93
CA ALA A 62 -1.95 2.34 -2.64
C ALA A 62 -1.68 2.37 -1.11
N PRO A 63 -0.51 1.92 -0.63
CA PRO A 63 -0.22 1.85 0.81
C PRO A 63 -0.36 3.18 1.55
N GLN A 64 -0.06 4.30 0.88
CA GLN A 64 -0.17 5.65 1.44
C GLN A 64 -1.61 6.05 1.82
N ASN A 65 -2.61 5.34 1.31
CA ASN A 65 -4.01 5.64 1.59
C ASN A 65 -4.54 4.93 2.83
N TRP A 66 -3.74 4.08 3.48
CA TRP A 66 -4.16 3.28 4.62
C TRP A 66 -3.27 3.51 5.85
N LEU A 67 -3.85 3.37 7.04
CA LEU A 67 -3.08 3.01 8.22
C LEU A 67 -2.59 1.58 8.06
N HIS A 68 -1.47 1.23 8.67
CA HIS A 68 -0.95 -0.12 8.62
C HIS A 68 -0.81 -0.70 10.01
N ALA A 69 -1.68 -1.66 10.30
CA ALA A 69 -1.75 -2.28 11.60
C ALA A 69 -0.91 -3.57 11.62
N PRO A 70 -0.15 -3.83 12.69
CA PRO A 70 0.53 -5.11 12.86
C PRO A 70 -0.51 -6.19 13.20
N ILE A 71 -0.58 -7.25 12.40
CA ILE A 71 -1.47 -8.39 12.64
C ILE A 71 -0.64 -9.67 12.63
N GLU A 72 -0.86 -10.54 13.60
CA GLU A 72 -0.22 -11.85 13.62
C GLU A 72 -0.54 -12.63 12.34
N MET A 73 0.49 -13.23 11.73
CA MET A 73 0.30 -14.04 10.54
C MET A 73 -0.57 -15.26 10.87
N PRO A 74 -1.61 -15.55 10.05
CA PRO A 74 -2.44 -16.72 10.25
C PRO A 74 -1.58 -18.01 10.25
N PRO A 75 -1.89 -19.02 11.08
CA PRO A 75 -1.12 -20.27 11.15
C PRO A 75 -0.96 -20.97 9.79
N ALA A 76 -1.93 -20.83 8.90
CA ALA A 76 -1.90 -21.37 7.54
C ALA A 76 -0.76 -20.78 6.68
N GLN A 77 -0.30 -19.56 6.97
CA GLN A 77 0.79 -18.88 6.27
C GLN A 77 2.16 -19.08 6.94
N LEU A 78 2.19 -19.67 8.14
CA LEU A 78 3.41 -19.92 8.88
C LEU A 78 3.98 -21.31 8.57
N THR A 79 5.29 -21.38 8.38
CA THR A 79 6.03 -22.65 8.34
C THR A 79 5.91 -23.40 9.67
N PRO A 80 6.10 -24.73 9.71
CA PRO A 80 6.05 -25.50 10.96
C PRO A 80 6.99 -24.99 12.06
N ALA A 81 8.16 -24.45 11.68
CA ALA A 81 9.10 -23.85 12.62
C ALA A 81 8.56 -22.53 13.19
N GLN A 82 8.03 -21.65 12.32
CA GLN A 82 7.48 -20.36 12.75
C GLN A 82 6.24 -20.51 13.65
N ARG A 83 5.44 -21.56 13.47
CA ARG A 83 4.27 -21.85 14.34
C ARG A 83 4.64 -22.10 15.80
N LYS A 84 5.90 -22.48 16.07
CA LYS A 84 6.41 -22.74 17.42
C LYS A 84 6.99 -21.49 18.10
N LEU A 85 7.11 -20.38 17.37
CA LEU A 85 7.63 -19.13 17.91
C LEU A 85 6.62 -18.43 18.81
N SER A 86 7.13 -17.80 19.86
CA SER A 86 6.38 -16.88 20.72
C SER A 86 7.27 -15.64 20.98
N PRO A 87 6.88 -14.43 20.51
CA PRO A 87 5.65 -14.13 19.76
C PRO A 87 5.66 -14.70 18.33
N LYS A 88 4.48 -14.82 17.72
CA LYS A 88 4.35 -15.23 16.32
C LYS A 88 4.80 -14.11 15.38
N PRO A 89 5.27 -14.43 14.17
CA PRO A 89 5.56 -13.42 13.15
C PRO A 89 4.32 -12.57 12.82
N GLN A 90 4.52 -11.25 12.67
CA GLN A 90 3.49 -10.30 12.30
C GLN A 90 3.71 -9.76 10.89
N GLN A 91 2.63 -9.36 10.23
CA GLN A 91 2.62 -8.62 8.98
C GLN A 91 1.82 -7.33 9.13
N TYR A 92 2.14 -6.33 8.31
CA TYR A 92 1.41 -5.08 8.27
C TYR A 92 0.34 -5.12 7.19
N PHE A 93 -0.88 -4.75 7.58
CA PHE A 93 -2.02 -4.72 6.68
C PHE A 93 -2.63 -3.33 6.67
N GLY A 94 -2.99 -2.86 5.47
CA GLY A 94 -3.83 -1.68 5.31
C GLY A 94 -5.13 -1.85 6.09
N ALA A 95 -5.38 -0.95 7.05
CA ALA A 95 -6.45 -1.03 8.03
C ALA A 95 -7.19 0.30 8.12
N ASN A 96 -8.51 0.21 8.34
CA ASN A 96 -9.36 1.33 8.74
C ASN A 96 -9.73 1.20 10.22
N ARG A 97 -10.49 2.16 10.76
CA ARG A 97 -10.94 2.15 12.17
C ARG A 97 -11.61 0.84 12.60
N MET A 98 -12.43 0.23 11.73
CA MET A 98 -13.12 -1.04 12.04
C MET A 98 -12.15 -2.20 12.15
N THR A 99 -11.18 -2.29 11.23
CA THR A 99 -10.15 -3.33 11.25
C THR A 99 -9.31 -3.21 12.53
N ILE A 100 -8.92 -1.98 12.88
CA ILE A 100 -8.15 -1.69 14.10
C ILE A 100 -8.94 -2.11 15.35
N ALA A 101 -10.21 -1.71 15.46
CA ALA A 101 -11.07 -2.09 16.58
C ALA A 101 -11.25 -3.61 16.69
N SER A 102 -11.48 -4.31 15.57
CA SER A 102 -11.66 -5.77 15.54
C SER A 102 -10.39 -6.52 15.95
N VAL A 103 -9.21 -6.04 15.53
CA VAL A 103 -7.93 -6.63 15.97
C VAL A 103 -7.70 -6.39 17.45
N MET A 104 -7.98 -5.17 17.94
CA MET A 104 -7.86 -4.88 19.37
C MET A 104 -8.82 -5.71 20.22
N GLU A 105 -10.06 -5.92 19.79
CA GLU A 105 -11.03 -6.82 20.44
C GLU A 105 -10.47 -8.24 20.51
N SER A 106 -9.96 -8.77 19.39
CA SER A 106 -9.40 -10.14 19.31
C SER A 106 -8.16 -10.34 20.20
N LEU A 107 -7.49 -9.24 20.57
CA LEU A 107 -6.31 -9.23 21.44
C LEU A 107 -6.64 -8.91 22.91
N ASP A 108 -7.93 -8.80 23.26
CA ASP A 108 -8.39 -8.32 24.58
C ASP A 108 -7.73 -6.99 24.96
N ALA A 109 -7.66 -6.09 23.98
CA ALA A 109 -6.90 -4.86 24.04
C ALA A 109 -7.79 -3.61 24.03
N LEU A 110 -9.12 -3.78 24.02
CA LEU A 110 -10.10 -2.71 24.19
C LEU A 110 -10.38 -2.44 25.69
N PRO A 111 -10.74 -1.20 26.06
CA PRO A 111 -11.03 -0.83 27.45
C PRO A 111 -12.38 -1.38 27.92
N GLY A 112 -12.42 -2.05 29.08
CA GLY A 112 -13.67 -2.62 29.62
C GLY A 112 -13.80 -4.12 29.33
N GLU A 113 -15.04 -4.62 29.24
CA GLU A 113 -15.30 -6.06 29.09
C GLU A 113 -15.38 -6.46 27.61
N ALA A 114 -14.67 -7.53 27.24
CA ALA A 114 -14.59 -8.00 25.84
C ALA A 114 -15.95 -8.38 25.24
N SER A 115 -16.85 -8.99 26.03
CA SER A 115 -18.20 -9.38 25.60
C SER A 115 -19.02 -8.17 25.14
N GLN A 116 -18.93 -7.06 25.87
CA GLN A 116 -19.66 -5.82 25.56
C GLN A 116 -19.20 -5.20 24.24
N TRP A 117 -17.90 -5.26 23.94
CA TRP A 117 -17.37 -4.83 22.65
C TRP A 117 -17.78 -5.75 21.52
N HIS A 118 -17.81 -7.06 21.76
CA HIS A 118 -18.22 -8.04 20.77
C HIS A 118 -19.65 -7.77 20.31
N ASP A 119 -20.57 -7.61 21.26
CA ASP A 119 -21.97 -7.30 20.98
C ASP A 119 -22.08 -5.97 20.23
N LEU A 120 -21.34 -4.94 20.65
CA LEU A 120 -21.44 -3.62 20.02
C LEU A 120 -20.85 -3.56 18.61
N LEU A 121 -19.78 -4.31 18.31
CA LEU A 121 -19.10 -4.30 17.01
C LEU A 121 -19.72 -5.26 15.98
N HIS A 122 -20.31 -6.37 16.45
CA HIS A 122 -20.75 -7.47 15.58
C HIS A 122 -22.26 -7.75 15.62
N ASP A 123 -23.06 -7.01 16.39
CA ASP A 123 -24.52 -7.18 16.38
C ASP A 123 -25.12 -6.79 15.01
N ILE A 124 -25.44 -7.83 14.23
CA ILE A 124 -26.02 -7.71 12.89
C ILE A 124 -27.42 -7.06 12.95
N ALA A 125 -28.14 -7.18 14.07
CA ALA A 125 -29.45 -6.59 14.24
C ALA A 125 -29.40 -5.07 14.48
N ARG A 126 -28.23 -4.53 14.89
CA ARG A 126 -28.02 -3.11 15.21
C ARG A 126 -26.80 -2.57 14.47
N PRO A 127 -26.91 -2.32 13.15
CA PRO A 127 -25.79 -1.79 12.36
C PRO A 127 -25.27 -0.44 12.87
N GLU A 128 -26.09 0.33 13.59
CA GLU A 128 -25.67 1.55 14.28
C GLU A 128 -24.65 1.31 15.42
N GLY A 129 -24.59 0.09 15.96
CA GLY A 129 -23.70 -0.29 17.06
C GLY A 129 -22.22 -0.04 16.75
N GLN A 130 -21.80 -0.21 15.50
CA GLN A 130 -20.41 0.06 15.09
C GLN A 130 -20.05 1.55 15.24
N GLU A 131 -20.93 2.45 14.82
CA GLU A 131 -20.70 3.89 14.98
C GLU A 131 -20.77 4.30 16.46
N GLU A 132 -21.64 3.68 17.25
CA GLU A 132 -21.67 3.85 18.70
C GLU A 132 -20.37 3.39 19.36
N ALA A 133 -19.80 2.25 18.92
CA ALA A 133 -18.50 1.77 19.39
C ALA A 133 -17.38 2.77 19.08
N PHE A 134 -17.32 3.29 17.85
CA PHE A 134 -16.33 4.30 17.49
C PHE A 134 -16.52 5.60 18.27
N ALA A 135 -17.78 6.02 18.47
CA ALA A 135 -18.10 7.18 19.30
C ALA A 135 -17.69 7.00 20.76
N ALA A 136 -17.78 5.78 21.30
CA ALA A 136 -17.27 5.45 22.63
C ALA A 136 -15.74 5.48 22.67
N LEU A 137 -15.06 4.80 21.74
CA LEU A 137 -13.60 4.72 21.67
C LEU A 137 -12.92 6.09 21.49
N THR A 138 -13.57 7.02 20.80
CA THR A 138 -13.10 8.42 20.67
C THR A 138 -13.26 9.25 21.94
N LYS A 139 -14.10 8.82 22.89
CA LYS A 139 -14.34 9.53 24.16
C LYS A 139 -13.52 8.96 25.30
N ILE A 140 -13.19 7.67 25.26
CA ILE A 140 -12.38 7.01 26.29
C ILE A 140 -10.95 7.55 26.23
N PRO A 141 -10.43 8.10 27.35
CA PRO A 141 -9.04 8.49 27.48
C PRO A 141 -8.07 7.34 27.19
N PHE A 142 -6.95 7.65 26.54
CA PHE A 142 -5.93 6.67 26.14
C PHE A 142 -5.32 5.92 27.33
N ASP A 143 -5.19 6.56 28.49
CA ASP A 143 -4.68 5.95 29.73
C ASP A 143 -5.63 4.90 30.32
N HIS A 144 -6.92 4.90 29.95
CA HIS A 144 -7.88 3.86 30.33
C HIS A 144 -7.80 2.61 29.45
N TYR A 145 -7.09 2.65 28.31
CA TYR A 145 -6.86 1.46 27.51
C TYR A 145 -5.94 0.49 28.26
N PRO A 146 -6.17 -0.84 28.16
CA PRO A 146 -5.24 -1.83 28.67
C PRO A 146 -3.84 -1.60 28.09
N LYS A 147 -2.81 -2.02 28.82
CA LYS A 147 -1.41 -1.89 28.37
C LYS A 147 -1.19 -2.49 26.97
N ALA A 148 -1.85 -3.61 26.67
CA ALA A 148 -1.82 -4.24 25.35
C ALA A 148 -2.41 -3.32 24.26
N GLY A 149 -3.55 -2.67 24.54
CA GLY A 149 -4.21 -1.73 23.64
C GLY A 149 -3.39 -0.48 23.35
N ARG A 150 -2.83 0.13 24.41
CA ARG A 150 -1.92 1.28 24.26
C ARG A 150 -0.73 0.94 23.37
N ARG A 151 -0.07 -0.19 23.66
CA ARG A 151 1.07 -0.68 22.87
C ARG A 151 0.66 -0.96 21.42
N TYR A 152 -0.49 -1.57 21.19
CA TYR A 152 -0.98 -1.87 19.86
C TYR A 152 -1.18 -0.58 19.04
N LEU A 153 -1.88 0.41 19.60
CA LEU A 153 -2.11 1.69 18.95
C LEU A 153 -0.80 2.43 18.63
N GLU A 154 0.15 2.46 19.57
CA GLU A 154 1.46 3.09 19.35
C GLU A 154 2.25 2.46 18.18
N GLU A 155 2.03 1.16 17.91
CA GLU A 155 2.74 0.39 16.88
C GLU A 155 2.11 0.48 15.48
N ILE A 156 0.94 1.10 15.34
CA ILE A 156 0.31 1.35 14.04
C ILE A 156 1.16 2.33 13.24
N TYR A 157 1.47 1.97 11.99
CA TYR A 157 2.12 2.87 11.05
C TYR A 157 1.08 3.77 10.37
N VAL A 158 1.35 5.07 10.39
CA VAL A 158 0.57 6.09 9.69
C VAL A 158 1.43 6.73 8.59
N PRO A 159 0.87 6.93 7.39
CA PRO A 159 1.53 7.72 6.35
C PRO A 159 1.79 9.16 6.83
N ARG A 160 3.00 9.68 6.61
CA ARG A 160 3.37 11.06 6.99
C ARG A 160 2.43 12.11 6.40
N ASP A 161 2.00 11.93 5.15
CA ASP A 161 1.07 12.86 4.49
C ASP A 161 -0.30 12.91 5.19
N LYS A 162 -0.78 11.78 5.72
CA LYS A 162 -2.02 11.73 6.51
C LYS A 162 -1.85 12.44 7.85
N LEU A 163 -0.73 12.24 8.53
CA LEU A 163 -0.41 13.02 9.74
C LEU A 163 -0.35 14.51 9.45
N ARG A 164 0.42 14.91 8.44
CA ARG A 164 0.54 16.32 8.01
C ARG A 164 -0.84 16.93 7.78
N ARG A 165 -1.66 16.29 6.94
CA ARG A 165 -3.02 16.76 6.64
C ARG A 165 -3.87 16.89 7.89
N TRP A 166 -3.78 15.94 8.81
CA TRP A 166 -4.53 15.98 10.06
C TRP A 166 -4.11 17.15 10.96
N PHE A 167 -2.81 17.38 11.15
CA PHE A 167 -2.29 18.54 11.89
C PHE A 167 -2.77 19.86 11.26
N THR A 168 -2.66 19.99 9.93
CA THR A 168 -3.12 21.17 9.19
C THR A 168 -4.61 21.42 9.36
N LEU A 169 -5.45 20.39 9.20
CA LEU A 169 -6.91 20.51 9.33
C LEU A 169 -7.33 20.93 10.75
N ARG A 170 -6.55 20.53 11.76
CA ARG A 170 -6.77 20.90 13.17
C ARG A 170 -6.13 22.23 13.56
N GLN A 171 -5.46 22.91 12.61
CA GLN A 171 -4.73 24.15 12.85
C GLN A 171 -3.68 24.03 13.97
N ILE A 172 -3.14 22.81 14.15
CA ILE A 172 -2.03 22.56 15.07
C ILE A 172 -0.75 22.84 14.28
N PRO A 173 0.23 23.57 14.85
CA PRO A 173 1.50 23.82 14.17
C PRO A 173 2.13 22.51 13.70
N LEU A 174 2.69 22.50 12.49
CA LEU A 174 3.30 21.29 11.94
C LEU A 174 4.66 21.09 12.62
N PRO A 175 4.93 19.91 13.20
CA PRO A 175 6.28 19.56 13.63
C PRO A 175 7.25 19.53 12.44
N PRO A 176 8.52 19.93 12.60
CA PRO A 176 9.50 19.96 11.50
C PRO A 176 9.65 18.63 10.74
N PHE A 177 9.51 17.50 11.43
CA PHE A 177 9.61 16.17 10.80
C PHE A 177 8.46 15.85 9.82
N LEU A 178 7.40 16.66 9.79
CA LEU A 178 6.30 16.60 8.84
C LEU A 178 6.38 17.70 7.77
N GLU A 179 7.26 18.68 7.89
CA GLU A 179 7.40 19.76 6.91
C GLU A 179 8.13 19.31 5.63
N GLU A 180 9.00 18.31 5.73
CA GLU A 180 9.78 17.83 4.58
C GLU A 180 8.95 16.97 3.60
N ASP A 181 8.97 17.36 2.33
CA ASP A 181 8.22 16.73 1.23
C ASP A 181 8.93 15.52 0.60
N GLY A 182 9.81 14.85 1.36
CA GLY A 182 10.63 13.73 0.87
C GLY A 182 9.78 12.58 0.29
N CYS A 183 8.60 12.36 0.85
CA CYS A 183 7.72 11.27 0.46
C CYS A 183 6.91 11.51 -0.80
N ALA A 184 6.41 12.72 -1.04
CA ALA A 184 5.76 13.05 -2.30
C ALA A 184 6.72 12.81 -3.48
N LYS A 185 8.00 13.14 -3.31
CA LYS A 185 9.05 12.90 -4.32
C LYS A 185 9.39 11.42 -4.50
N LEU A 186 9.52 10.66 -3.40
CA LEU A 186 9.77 9.21 -3.44
C LEU A 186 8.60 8.44 -4.05
N VAL A 187 7.36 8.75 -3.68
CA VAL A 187 6.15 8.13 -4.21
C VAL A 187 5.98 8.46 -5.69
N ALA A 188 6.18 9.71 -6.13
CA ALA A 188 6.14 10.06 -7.55
C ALA A 188 7.20 9.31 -8.38
N ASN A 189 8.38 9.05 -7.79
CA ASN A 189 9.43 8.26 -8.44
C ASN A 189 9.08 6.76 -8.49
N LEU A 190 8.51 6.21 -7.42
CA LEU A 190 8.07 4.81 -7.37
C LEU A 190 6.85 4.55 -8.26
N GLU A 191 5.93 5.50 -8.39
CA GLU A 191 4.80 5.42 -9.33
C GLU A 191 5.26 5.47 -10.78
N LYS A 192 6.26 6.29 -11.12
CA LYS A 192 6.91 6.25 -12.44
C LYS A 192 7.53 4.87 -12.74
N VAL A 193 8.20 4.27 -11.76
CA VAL A 193 8.78 2.92 -11.89
C VAL A 193 7.68 1.85 -11.99
N ARG A 194 6.61 1.93 -11.21
CA ARG A 194 5.46 1.01 -11.30
C ARG A 194 4.67 1.19 -12.60
N GLN A 195 4.58 2.39 -13.15
CA GLN A 195 3.97 2.62 -14.46
C GLN A 195 4.82 1.98 -15.57
N LEU A 196 6.16 2.02 -15.45
CA LEU A 196 7.09 1.29 -16.32
C LEU A 196 6.91 -0.23 -16.22
N ASP A 197 6.65 -0.77 -15.03
CA ASP A 197 6.37 -2.21 -14.82
C ASP A 197 4.94 -2.62 -15.22
N SER A 198 3.96 -1.72 -15.09
CA SER A 198 2.55 -1.99 -15.45
C SER A 198 2.33 -2.12 -16.95
N LEU A 199 3.27 -1.62 -17.77
CA LEU A 199 3.33 -1.89 -19.21
C LEU A 199 3.79 -3.32 -19.54
N GLN A 200 4.18 -4.13 -18.54
CA GLN A 200 4.72 -5.49 -18.74
C GLN A 200 3.83 -6.65 -18.26
N SER A 201 2.66 -6.41 -17.68
CA SER A 201 1.81 -7.50 -17.17
C SER A 201 0.55 -7.71 -18.02
N THR A 202 0.72 -8.27 -19.22
CA THR A 202 -0.33 -9.08 -19.83
C THR A 202 -0.05 -10.54 -19.47
N ARG A 203 -0.99 -11.17 -18.74
CA ARG A 203 -0.93 -12.58 -18.34
C ARG A 203 -0.50 -13.48 -19.51
N GLY A 204 0.63 -14.15 -19.35
CA GLY A 204 1.21 -15.10 -20.29
C GLY A 204 2.66 -15.40 -19.91
N ARG A 205 3.22 -16.50 -20.48
CA ARG A 205 4.62 -16.92 -20.30
C ARG A 205 5.56 -15.70 -20.41
N PRO A 206 6.55 -15.56 -19.51
CA PRO A 206 7.45 -14.40 -19.49
C PRO A 206 7.97 -14.10 -20.90
N GLN A 207 7.78 -12.85 -21.30
CA GLN A 207 8.14 -12.39 -22.64
C GLN A 207 9.67 -12.41 -22.76
N LYS A 208 10.18 -13.10 -23.78
CA LYS A 208 11.62 -13.22 -24.00
C LYS A 208 12.26 -11.82 -24.13
N ALA A 209 13.47 -11.65 -23.60
CA ALA A 209 14.14 -10.36 -23.48
C ALA A 209 14.25 -9.60 -24.82
N ALA A 210 14.46 -10.31 -25.93
CA ALA A 210 14.63 -9.72 -27.26
C ALA A 210 13.37 -9.04 -27.83
N TRP A 211 12.19 -9.20 -27.20
CA TRP A 211 10.92 -8.72 -27.77
C TRP A 211 10.81 -7.20 -27.85
N ARG A 212 11.48 -6.49 -26.95
CA ARG A 212 11.55 -5.01 -26.99
C ARG A 212 12.31 -4.55 -28.25
N ASN A 213 13.46 -5.16 -28.55
CA ASN A 213 14.28 -4.79 -29.71
C ASN A 213 13.62 -5.24 -31.02
N ILE A 214 12.97 -6.40 -31.04
CA ILE A 214 12.18 -6.86 -32.20
C ILE A 214 11.02 -5.90 -32.50
N THR A 215 10.32 -5.42 -31.47
CA THR A 215 9.22 -4.45 -31.62
C THR A 215 9.72 -3.11 -32.17
N LYS A 216 10.84 -2.61 -31.66
CA LYS A 216 11.48 -1.39 -32.15
C LYS A 216 11.92 -1.53 -33.61
N ALA A 217 12.61 -2.62 -33.94
CA ALA A 217 13.08 -2.91 -35.30
C ALA A 217 11.91 -3.06 -36.29
N LEU A 218 10.79 -3.68 -35.89
CA LEU A 218 9.60 -3.78 -36.73
C LEU A 218 8.96 -2.42 -37.05
N LEU A 219 8.94 -1.50 -36.08
CA LEU A 219 8.40 -0.16 -36.27
C LEU A 219 9.30 0.69 -37.18
N GLU A 220 10.62 0.61 -37.00
CA GLU A 220 11.60 1.26 -37.87
C GLU A 220 11.50 0.74 -39.30
N LEU A 221 11.55 -0.59 -39.49
CA LEU A 221 11.43 -1.23 -40.80
C LEU A 221 10.09 -0.93 -41.50
N ARG A 222 8.99 -0.82 -40.73
CA ARG A 222 7.68 -0.44 -41.27
C ARG A 222 7.62 1.01 -41.72
N THR A 223 8.35 1.90 -41.03
CA THR A 223 8.44 3.32 -41.37
C THR A 223 9.32 3.53 -42.59
N GLU A 224 10.45 2.82 -42.66
CA GLU A 224 11.38 2.86 -43.80
C GLU A 224 10.78 2.22 -45.06
N ASN A 225 9.97 1.16 -44.90
CA ASN A 225 9.45 0.36 -46.01
C ASN A 225 7.97 -0.06 -45.78
N PRO A 226 7.01 0.84 -46.01
CA PRO A 226 5.59 0.62 -45.67
C PRO A 226 4.90 -0.50 -46.46
N ASN A 227 5.45 -0.89 -47.62
CA ASN A 227 4.87 -1.91 -48.49
C ASN A 227 5.49 -3.30 -48.33
N LEU A 228 6.45 -3.48 -47.40
CA LEU A 228 7.09 -4.79 -47.22
C LEU A 228 6.10 -5.84 -46.71
N PRO A 229 6.13 -7.07 -47.28
CA PRO A 229 5.36 -8.20 -46.78
C PRO A 229 5.69 -8.50 -45.32
N LYS A 230 4.66 -8.76 -44.50
CA LYS A 230 4.79 -9.08 -43.05
C LYS A 230 5.78 -10.21 -42.76
N LYS A 231 5.89 -11.17 -43.68
CA LYS A 231 6.83 -12.30 -43.59
C LYS A 231 8.29 -11.83 -43.62
N LEU A 232 8.61 -10.87 -44.49
CA LEU A 232 9.95 -10.30 -44.63
C LEU A 232 10.27 -9.36 -43.47
N LEU A 233 9.31 -8.51 -43.05
CA LEU A 233 9.46 -7.65 -41.87
C LEU A 233 9.79 -8.45 -40.60
N ALA A 234 9.10 -9.57 -40.39
CA ALA A 234 9.36 -10.44 -39.23
C ALA A 234 10.76 -11.06 -39.26
N TYR A 235 11.21 -11.47 -40.45
CA TYR A 235 12.51 -12.10 -40.63
C TYR A 235 13.65 -11.10 -40.45
N GLU A 236 13.52 -9.88 -40.98
CA GLU A 236 14.52 -8.83 -40.82
C GLU A 236 14.61 -8.31 -39.38
N ALA A 237 13.47 -8.14 -38.70
CA ALA A 237 13.45 -7.77 -37.30
C ALA A 237 14.06 -8.86 -36.40
N TRP A 238 13.80 -10.14 -36.71
CA TRP A 238 14.45 -11.26 -36.05
C TRP A 238 15.97 -11.28 -36.29
N LYS A 239 16.41 -11.05 -37.54
CA LYS A 239 17.83 -11.03 -37.91
C LYS A 239 18.59 -9.89 -37.23
N ARG A 240 17.98 -8.71 -37.08
CA ARG A 240 18.57 -7.59 -36.31
C ARG A 240 18.73 -7.96 -34.83
N ALA A 241 17.71 -8.58 -34.22
CA ALA A 241 17.79 -9.02 -32.84
C ALA A 241 18.74 -10.21 -32.62
N ALA A 242 18.91 -11.09 -33.62
CA ALA A 242 19.81 -12.23 -33.54
C ALA A 242 21.30 -11.85 -33.48
N GLY A 243 21.65 -10.59 -33.81
CA GLY A 243 23.01 -10.06 -33.61
C GLY A 243 23.29 -9.60 -32.17
N GLU A 244 22.26 -9.43 -31.34
CA GLU A 244 22.35 -8.82 -30.00
C GLU A 244 21.93 -9.77 -28.87
N PHE A 245 21.22 -10.86 -29.17
CA PHE A 245 20.65 -11.78 -28.18
C PHE A 245 20.96 -13.24 -28.52
N ASP A 246 21.11 -14.06 -27.48
CA ASP A 246 21.24 -15.50 -27.61
C ASP A 246 19.94 -16.15 -28.11
N GLU A 247 20.05 -17.28 -28.78
CA GLU A 247 18.91 -17.98 -29.40
C GLU A 247 17.84 -18.40 -28.38
N SER A 248 18.24 -18.66 -27.12
CA SER A 248 17.33 -18.93 -26.00
C SER A 248 16.40 -17.75 -25.70
N ASP A 249 16.88 -16.52 -25.90
CA ASP A 249 16.15 -15.27 -25.68
C ASP A 249 15.52 -14.71 -26.95
N LEU A 250 15.73 -15.39 -28.09
CA LEU A 250 15.07 -15.09 -29.35
C LEU A 250 13.76 -15.86 -29.52
N PRO A 251 12.64 -15.17 -29.64
CA PRO A 251 11.37 -15.76 -30.06
C PRO A 251 11.39 -16.12 -31.55
N SER A 252 10.64 -17.16 -31.94
CA SER A 252 10.65 -17.65 -33.32
C SER A 252 10.03 -16.65 -34.31
N VAL A 253 10.50 -16.67 -35.56
CA VAL A 253 9.99 -15.81 -36.65
C VAL A 253 8.47 -15.98 -36.84
N ALA A 254 7.94 -17.19 -36.68
CA ALA A 254 6.50 -17.46 -36.74
C ALA A 254 5.72 -16.76 -35.60
N THR A 255 6.32 -16.66 -34.41
CA THR A 255 5.74 -15.94 -33.26
C THR A 255 5.70 -14.44 -33.53
N ILE A 256 6.76 -13.91 -34.17
CA ILE A 256 6.83 -12.49 -34.58
C ILE A 256 5.71 -12.19 -35.58
N GLN A 257 5.58 -13.02 -36.62
CA GLN A 257 4.57 -12.83 -37.67
C GLN A 257 3.14 -12.79 -37.13
N ARG A 258 2.82 -13.64 -36.13
CA ARG A 258 1.50 -13.64 -35.48
C ARG A 258 1.22 -12.34 -34.73
N LYS A 259 2.24 -11.75 -34.08
CA LYS A 259 2.08 -10.53 -33.26
C LYS A 259 2.29 -9.22 -34.01
N ILE A 260 2.85 -9.23 -35.23
CA ILE A 260 3.05 -8.02 -36.05
C ILE A 260 1.76 -7.22 -36.21
N GLY A 261 0.62 -7.89 -36.42
CA GLY A 261 -0.66 -7.22 -36.62
C GLY A 261 -1.18 -6.50 -35.37
N GLU A 262 -0.82 -6.95 -34.17
CA GLU A 262 -1.18 -6.30 -32.91
C GLU A 262 -0.24 -5.13 -32.63
N ILE A 263 1.07 -5.35 -32.82
CA ILE A 263 2.13 -4.35 -32.60
C ILE A 263 1.95 -3.12 -33.50
N LEU A 264 1.60 -3.33 -34.77
CA LEU A 264 1.39 -2.23 -35.72
C LEU A 264 0.05 -1.51 -35.53
N ARG A 265 -0.93 -2.14 -34.84
CA ARG A 265 -2.25 -1.54 -34.55
C ARG A 265 -2.26 -0.76 -33.24
N SER A 266 -1.47 -1.15 -32.24
CA SER A 266 -1.42 -0.50 -30.93
C SER A 266 -0.84 0.93 -30.91
N LYS A 267 -0.45 1.49 -32.06
CA LYS A 267 0.08 2.86 -32.20
C LYS A 267 -0.66 3.71 -33.25
N GLY A 268 -1.80 3.24 -33.75
CA GLY A 268 -2.65 3.94 -34.72
C GLY A 268 -3.74 4.83 -34.12
N HIS A 269 -3.63 5.18 -32.84
CA HIS A 269 -4.48 6.17 -32.14
C HIS A 269 -3.60 7.21 -31.46
#